data_AF-A0A9Q3FTX5-F1
#
_entry.id   AF-A0A9Q3FTX5-F1
#
_cell.length_a   1.000
_cell.length_b   1.000
_cell.length_c   1.000
_cell.angle_alpha   90.00
_cell.angle_beta   90.00
_cell.angle_gamma   90.00
#
_symmetry.space_group_name_H-M   'P 1'
#
loop_
_entity.id
_entity.type
_entity.pdbx_description
1 polymer ?
#
loop_
_entity_poly.entity_id
_entity_poly.type
_entity_poly.pdbx_seq_one_letter_code
_entity_poly.pdbx_strand_id
1 'polypeptide(L)'
;MIRRFRACGLEFKESDGFTHDWFTLIPALELAYKTSIHSPTVEFSGELENKHPTFPVSFRRPYHSADKELFPLRNPTPLTVPSVEQSEDKTIKKVMKERRLRGKNQTEYLVIYRHPVHED
;
A
#
# COMPACT_ATOMS: atom_id res chain seq x y z
N MET A 1 17.29 -6.22 -0.58
CA MET A 1 17.14 -4.96 -1.35
C MET A 1 17.47 -3.80 -0.42
N ILE A 2 18.67 -3.24 -0.51
CA ILE A 2 19.12 -2.14 0.39
C ILE A 2 18.81 -0.82 -0.31
N ARG A 3 17.92 -0.01 0.26
CA ARG A 3 17.64 1.35 -0.25
C ARG A 3 18.68 2.30 0.34
N ARG A 4 19.59 2.80 -0.51
CA ARG A 4 20.53 3.86 -0.12
C ARG A 4 19.79 5.20 -0.24
N PHE A 5 19.56 5.88 0.88
CA PHE A 5 19.05 7.24 0.88
C PHE A 5 20.22 8.20 0.73
N ARG A 6 20.15 9.09 -0.28
CA ARG A 6 21.06 10.22 -0.45
C ARG A 6 20.29 11.47 -0.02
N ALA A 7 20.65 12.04 1.12
CA ALA A 7 20.17 13.37 1.48
C ALA A 7 21.08 14.40 0.79
N CYS A 8 20.54 15.19 -0.13
CA CYS A 8 21.22 16.36 -0.65
C CYS A 8 21.00 17.49 0.37
N GLY A 9 22.10 18.08 0.85
CA GLY A 9 22.15 18.99 2.00
C GLY A 9 21.16 20.15 1.89
N LEU A 10 20.30 20.25 2.90
CA LEU A 10 19.50 21.44 3.15
C LEU A 10 20.41 22.45 3.85
N GLU A 11 20.97 23.41 3.12
CA GLU A 11 21.77 24.48 3.73
C GLU A 11 20.83 25.51 4.37
N PHE A 12 20.67 25.46 5.68
CA PHE A 12 19.94 26.48 6.43
C PHE A 12 20.90 27.63 6.77
N LYS A 13 20.66 28.80 6.16
CA LYS A 13 21.42 30.04 6.41
C LYS A 13 20.58 30.97 7.27
N GLU A 14 21.09 31.32 8.44
CA GLU A 14 20.52 32.41 9.25
C GLU A 14 20.87 33.78 8.66
N SER A 15 20.16 34.84 9.09
CA SER A 15 20.35 36.23 8.62
C SER A 15 21.79 36.73 8.75
N ASP A 16 22.56 36.10 9.63
CA ASP A 16 23.93 36.49 9.99
C ASP A 16 24.97 35.77 9.10
N GLY A 17 24.51 35.00 8.10
CA GLY A 17 25.36 34.29 7.14
C GLY A 17 25.99 33.01 7.68
N PHE A 18 25.70 32.64 8.94
CA PHE A 18 26.17 31.39 9.53
C PHE A 18 25.40 30.21 8.94
N THR A 19 26.13 29.30 8.28
CA THR A 19 25.61 28.03 7.79
C THR A 19 25.68 27.01 8.91
N HIS A 20 24.54 26.51 9.35
CA HIS A 20 24.51 25.41 10.32
C HIS A 20 24.85 24.09 9.62
N ASP A 21 25.87 23.38 10.11
CA ASP A 21 26.10 21.99 9.70
C ASP A 21 24.97 21.14 10.28
N TRP A 22 24.57 20.07 9.59
CA TRP A 22 23.48 19.23 10.08
C TRP A 22 23.81 18.60 11.45
N PHE A 23 25.11 18.43 11.76
CA PHE A 23 25.59 18.00 13.08
C PHE A 23 25.27 19.02 14.19
N THR A 24 25.33 20.32 13.93
CA THR A 24 25.01 21.36 14.92
C THR A 24 23.50 21.45 15.18
N LEU A 25 22.69 20.99 14.22
CA LEU A 25 21.23 20.96 14.34
C LEU A 25 20.70 19.74 15.10
N ILE A 26 21.50 18.67 15.29
CA ILE A 26 21.06 17.43 15.94
C ILE A 26 20.40 17.69 17.31
N PRO A 27 20.99 18.49 18.23
CA PRO A 27 20.38 18.71 19.55
C PRO A 27 19.04 19.45 19.48
N ALA A 28 18.93 20.44 18.57
CA ALA A 28 17.69 21.19 18.37
C ALA A 28 16.59 20.30 17.77
N LEU A 29 16.96 19.42 16.85
CA LEU A 29 16.05 18.47 16.21
C LEU A 29 15.56 17.40 17.21
N GLU A 30 16.45 16.91 18.07
CA GLU A 30 16.10 15.98 19.14
C GLU A 30 15.14 16.61 20.15
N LEU A 31 15.39 17.87 20.52
CA LEU A 31 14.49 18.61 21.41
C LEU A 31 13.13 18.81 20.77
N ALA A 32 13.08 19.26 19.50
CA ALA A 32 11.85 19.46 18.76
C ALA A 32 11.06 18.15 18.59
N TYR A 33 11.75 17.04 18.36
CA TYR A 33 11.12 15.72 18.33
C TYR A 33 10.54 15.36 19.69
N LYS A 34 11.31 15.47 20.78
CA LYS A 34 10.84 15.13 22.14
C LYS A 34 9.65 15.97 22.60
N THR A 35 9.58 17.23 22.18
CA THR A 35 8.49 18.16 22.56
C THR A 35 7.32 18.16 21.57
N SER A 36 7.51 17.58 20.38
CA SER A 36 6.46 17.46 19.38
C SER A 36 5.34 16.56 19.87
N ILE A 37 4.10 17.07 19.81
CA ILE A 37 2.90 16.29 20.04
C ILE A 37 2.62 15.50 18.76
N HIS A 38 3.18 14.28 18.69
CA HIS A 38 2.88 13.36 17.61
C HIS A 38 1.46 12.82 17.76
N SER A 39 0.75 12.62 16.64
CA SER A 39 -0.50 11.83 16.66
C SER A 39 -0.22 10.48 17.35
N PRO A 40 -1.13 9.94 18.17
CA PRO A 40 -0.87 8.73 18.92
C PRO A 40 -0.37 7.64 17.97
N THR A 41 0.90 7.29 18.14
CA THR A 41 1.50 6.10 17.57
C THR A 41 0.63 4.95 18.05
N VAL A 42 0.01 4.24 17.11
CA VAL A 42 -0.70 3.01 17.45
C VAL A 42 0.39 2.04 17.92
N GLU A 43 0.57 1.94 19.24
CA GLU A 43 1.43 0.95 19.86
C GLU A 43 0.82 -0.42 19.60
N PHE A 44 1.34 -1.12 18.58
CA PHE A 44 1.06 -2.53 18.38
C PHE A 44 1.76 -3.27 19.53
N SER A 45 1.02 -3.63 20.57
CA SER A 45 1.49 -4.54 21.61
C SER A 45 2.07 -5.80 20.95
N GLY A 46 3.15 -6.35 21.52
CA GLY A 46 4.06 -7.33 20.88
C GLY A 46 3.44 -8.61 20.28
N GLU A 47 2.15 -8.85 20.46
CA GLU A 47 1.38 -9.91 19.78
C GLU A 47 1.05 -9.58 18.31
N LEU A 48 1.26 -8.32 17.88
CA LEU A 48 0.79 -7.80 16.59
C LEU A 48 1.94 -7.30 15.68
N GLU A 49 3.21 -7.46 16.10
CA GLU A 49 4.39 -7.12 15.29
C GLU A 49 4.58 -8.04 14.06
N ASN A 50 4.11 -9.28 14.14
CA ASN A 50 4.28 -10.30 13.08
C ASN A 50 3.04 -10.47 12.19
N LYS A 51 1.98 -9.70 12.41
CA LYS A 51 0.80 -9.73 11.55
C LYS A 51 0.91 -8.58 10.54
N HIS A 52 0.47 -8.81 9.30
CA HIS A 52 0.32 -7.73 8.32
C HIS A 52 -0.41 -6.57 9.03
N PRO A 53 0.04 -5.30 8.92
CA PRO A 53 -0.61 -4.17 9.56
C PRO A 53 -2.08 -4.16 9.16
N THR A 54 -2.90 -4.73 10.02
CA THR A 54 -4.34 -4.82 9.85
C THR A 54 -4.81 -3.69 10.70
N PHE A 55 -4.92 -2.53 10.08
CA PHE A 55 -5.50 -1.36 10.73
C PHE A 55 -6.78 -1.80 11.44
N PRO A 56 -6.90 -1.56 12.77
CA PRO A 56 -8.10 -1.89 13.50
C PRO A 56 -9.29 -1.33 12.74
N VAL A 57 -10.31 -2.16 12.52
CA VAL A 57 -11.54 -1.78 11.81
C VAL A 57 -12.24 -0.60 12.50
N SER A 58 -11.90 -0.32 13.77
CA SER A 58 -12.34 0.84 14.55
C SER A 58 -11.74 2.19 14.12
N PHE A 59 -10.67 2.22 13.31
CA PHE A 59 -10.17 3.46 12.68
C PHE A 59 -10.71 3.66 11.26
N ARG A 60 -11.67 2.84 10.80
CA ARG A 60 -12.36 3.10 9.54
C ARG A 60 -13.20 4.35 9.71
N ARG A 61 -12.69 5.48 9.21
CA ARG A 61 -13.52 6.65 8.95
C ARG A 61 -14.71 6.17 8.11
N PRO A 62 -15.96 6.40 8.55
CA PRO A 62 -17.09 6.12 7.68
C PRO A 62 -16.89 6.88 6.38
N TYR A 63 -17.07 6.20 5.24
CA TYR A 63 -17.00 6.87 3.96
C TYR A 63 -18.19 7.83 3.86
N HIS A 64 -17.92 9.13 3.90
CA HIS A 64 -18.90 10.15 3.61
C HIS A 64 -19.02 10.32 2.10
N SER A 65 -20.23 10.59 1.62
CA SER A 65 -20.43 11.08 0.27
C SER A 65 -19.65 12.38 0.08
N ALA A 66 -19.10 12.61 -1.12
CA ALA A 66 -18.40 13.85 -1.40
C ALA A 66 -19.36 15.05 -1.30
N ASP A 67 -19.08 15.99 -0.41
CA ASP A 67 -19.86 17.21 -0.25
C ASP A 67 -19.69 18.13 -1.46
N LYS A 68 -20.80 18.54 -2.07
CA LYS A 68 -20.80 19.38 -3.28
C LYS A 68 -20.29 20.80 -3.02
N GLU A 69 -20.49 21.32 -1.81
CA GLU A 69 -20.02 22.65 -1.41
C GLU A 69 -18.50 22.71 -1.29
N LEU A 70 -17.88 21.65 -0.77
CA LEU A 70 -16.43 21.53 -0.63
C LEU A 70 -15.76 21.16 -1.96
N PHE A 71 -16.46 20.41 -2.83
CA PHE A 71 -15.91 19.89 -4.09
C PHE A 71 -16.80 20.22 -5.30
N PRO A 72 -17.00 21.50 -5.65
CA PRO A 72 -17.91 21.91 -6.73
C PRO A 72 -17.48 21.46 -8.14
N LEU A 73 -16.18 21.20 -8.34
CA LEU A 73 -15.64 20.77 -9.64
C LEU A 73 -15.68 19.24 -9.84
N ARG A 74 -16.18 18.48 -8.86
CA ARG A 74 -16.18 17.02 -8.91
C ARG A 74 -17.41 16.50 -9.68
N ASN A 75 -17.23 16.25 -10.97
CA ASN A 75 -18.24 15.55 -11.77
C ASN A 75 -18.13 14.03 -11.51
N PRO A 76 -19.24 13.31 -11.28
CA PRO A 76 -19.20 11.86 -11.08
C PRO A 76 -18.87 11.17 -12.40
N THR A 77 -17.65 10.67 -12.53
CA THR A 77 -17.28 9.80 -13.67
C THR A 77 -17.94 8.45 -13.47
N PRO A 78 -18.68 7.92 -14.47
CA PRO A 78 -19.19 6.55 -14.41
C PRO A 78 -18.02 5.58 -14.26
N LEU A 79 -18.13 4.67 -13.31
CA LEU A 79 -17.11 3.64 -13.07
C LEU A 79 -17.14 2.65 -14.23
N THR A 80 -16.16 2.74 -15.13
CA THR A 80 -15.91 1.67 -16.10
C THR A 80 -15.26 0.52 -15.35
N VAL A 81 -16.05 -0.49 -14.98
CA VAL A 81 -15.50 -1.75 -14.49
C VAL A 81 -14.70 -2.36 -15.65
N PRO A 82 -13.40 -2.67 -15.48
CA PRO A 82 -12.68 -3.36 -16.54
C PRO A 82 -13.41 -4.67 -16.82
N SER A 83 -13.76 -4.88 -18.09
CA SER A 83 -14.37 -6.13 -18.52
C SER A 83 -13.43 -7.26 -18.13
N VAL A 84 -13.86 -8.16 -17.24
CA VAL A 84 -13.11 -9.38 -16.95
C VAL A 84 -13.14 -10.17 -18.25
N GLU A 85 -12.01 -10.21 -18.95
CA GLU A 85 -11.87 -10.95 -20.20
C GLU A 85 -12.44 -12.35 -19.98
N GLN A 86 -13.56 -12.63 -20.66
CA GLN A 86 -14.14 -13.96 -20.70
C GLN A 86 -13.04 -14.84 -21.28
N SER A 87 -12.53 -15.75 -20.44
CA SER A 87 -11.37 -16.54 -20.78
C SER A 87 -11.60 -17.24 -22.11
N GLU A 88 -10.76 -16.92 -23.10
CA GLU A 88 -10.60 -17.73 -24.29
C GLU A 88 -10.43 -19.20 -23.91
N ASP A 89 -10.74 -20.12 -24.82
CA ASP A 89 -10.64 -21.57 -24.62
C ASP A 89 -9.19 -21.99 -24.34
N LYS A 90 -8.77 -21.88 -23.07
CA LYS A 90 -7.42 -22.21 -22.62
C LYS A 90 -7.24 -23.72 -22.60
N THR A 91 -6.40 -24.23 -23.50
CA THR A 91 -6.02 -25.64 -23.49
C THR A 91 -5.09 -25.95 -22.31
N ILE A 92 -5.45 -26.99 -21.55
CA ILE A 92 -4.69 -27.45 -20.39
C ILE A 92 -3.39 -28.11 -20.86
N LYS A 93 -2.23 -27.61 -20.39
CA LYS A 93 -0.92 -28.23 -20.69
C LYS A 93 -0.56 -29.31 -19.67
N LYS A 94 -0.79 -29.04 -18.38
CA LYS A 94 -0.37 -29.94 -17.29
C LYS A 94 -1.18 -29.72 -16.02
N VAL A 95 -1.61 -30.81 -15.39
CA VAL A 95 -2.20 -30.82 -14.05
C VAL A 95 -1.10 -30.97 -13.01
N MET A 96 -1.04 -30.08 -12.02
CA MET A 96 -0.02 -30.07 -10.98
C MET A 96 -0.47 -30.74 -9.70
N LYS A 97 -1.70 -30.50 -9.27
CA LYS A 97 -2.21 -30.97 -7.98
C LYS A 97 -3.69 -31.23 -8.07
N GLU A 98 -4.11 -32.38 -7.56
CA GLU A 98 -5.51 -32.73 -7.33
C GLU A 98 -5.81 -32.59 -5.84
N ARG A 99 -6.96 -31.97 -5.53
CA ARG A 99 -7.50 -31.90 -4.18
C ARG A 99 -8.96 -32.35 -4.20
N ARG A 100 -9.27 -33.39 -3.43
CA ARG A 100 -10.66 -33.82 -3.20
C ARG A 100 -11.26 -33.01 -2.06
N LEU A 101 -12.39 -32.36 -2.30
CA LEU A 101 -13.10 -31.62 -1.26
C LEU A 101 -13.88 -32.61 -0.38
N ARG A 102 -13.78 -32.48 0.94
CA ARG A 102 -14.62 -33.28 1.85
C ARG A 102 -16.05 -32.76 1.79
N GLY A 103 -17.00 -33.66 1.50
CA GLY A 103 -18.44 -33.37 1.52
C GLY A 103 -19.06 -32.98 0.18
N LYS A 104 -18.27 -32.87 -0.90
CA LYS A 104 -18.77 -32.71 -2.27
C LYS A 104 -18.03 -33.71 -3.17
N ASN A 105 -18.74 -34.34 -4.09
CA ASN A 105 -18.14 -35.20 -5.14
C ASN A 105 -17.45 -34.33 -6.21
N GLN A 106 -16.66 -33.35 -5.79
CA GLN A 106 -15.97 -32.40 -6.65
C GLN A 106 -14.47 -32.45 -6.36
N THR A 107 -13.68 -32.54 -7.43
CA THR A 107 -12.23 -32.52 -7.42
C THR A 107 -11.74 -31.19 -7.98
N GLU A 108 -10.87 -30.52 -7.24
CA GLU A 108 -10.21 -29.31 -7.70
C GLU A 108 -8.83 -29.66 -8.27
N TYR A 109 -8.52 -29.07 -9.40
CA TYR A 109 -7.23 -29.23 -10.07
C TYR A 109 -6.51 -27.89 -10.15
N LEU A 110 -5.26 -27.88 -9.72
CA LEU A 110 -4.32 -26.80 -10.04
C LEU A 110 -3.69 -27.14 -11.40
N VAL A 111 -3.86 -26.26 -12.38
CA VAL A 111 -3.53 -26.55 -13.78
C VAL A 111 -2.69 -25.42 -14.39
N ILE A 112 -1.69 -25.78 -15.20
CA ILE A 112 -0.96 -24.86 -16.06
C ILE A 112 -1.61 -24.86 -17.43
N TYR A 113 -2.02 -23.69 -17.88
CA TYR A 113 -2.57 -23.47 -19.22
C TYR A 113 -1.46 -23.23 -20.24
N ARG A 114 -1.71 -23.61 -21.50
CA ARG A 114 -0.90 -23.15 -22.63
C ARG A 114 -1.40 -21.75 -22.99
N HIS A 115 -0.49 -20.79 -23.11
CA HIS A 115 -0.86 -19.50 -23.71
C HIS A 115 -1.19 -19.73 -25.19
N PRO A 116 -2.37 -19.26 -25.67
CA PRO A 116 -2.63 -19.25 -27.09
C PRO A 116 -1.56 -18.37 -27.75
N VAL A 117 -0.91 -18.90 -28.78
CA VAL A 117 -0.02 -18.12 -29.63
C VAL A 117 -0.95 -17.47 -30.65
N HIS A 118 -1.12 -16.16 -30.59
CA HIS A 118 -1.74 -15.43 -31.69
C HIS A 118 -0.69 -15.34 -32.81
N GLU A 119 -0.99 -15.91 -33.98
CA GLU A 119 -0.22 -15.66 -35.20
C GLU A 119 -0.75 -14.36 -35.81
N ASP A 120 0.15 -13.37 -36.01
CA ASP A 120 -0.13 -12.07 -36.63
C ASP A 120 -0.24 -12.18 -38.16
#